data_AF-A0AA43C2W1-F1
#
_entry.id   AF-A0AA43C2W1-F1
#
_cell.length_a   1.000
_cell.length_b   1.000
_cell.length_c   1.000
_cell.angle_alpha   90.00
_cell.angle_beta   90.00
_cell.angle_gamma   90.00
#
_symmetry.space_group_name_H-M   'P 1'
#
loop_
_entity.id
_entity.type
_entity.pdbx_description
1 polymer ?
#
loop_
_entity_poly.entity_id
_entity_poly.type
_entity_poly.pdbx_seq_one_letter_code
_entity_poly.pdbx_strand_id
1 'polypeptide(L)'
;SLGIDPIHLGIIMVVNMEIGMITPPVGLNLFVTAGVAKLSVTDTVKAALPWLGIMFIFLILVTYVPIISTWLPTTLMGAEIITK
;
A
#
# COMPACT_ATOMS: atom_id res chain seq x y z
N SER A 1 2.65 19.07 -16.17
CA SER A 1 2.44 17.98 -15.18
C SER A 1 0.95 17.81 -14.95
N LEU A 2 0.45 16.58 -14.77
CA LEU A 2 -0.97 16.20 -14.71
C LEU A 2 -1.80 16.83 -13.56
N GLY A 3 -1.29 17.85 -12.86
CA GLY A 3 -1.92 18.46 -11.67
C GLY A 3 -1.93 17.55 -10.43
N ILE A 4 -1.39 16.33 -10.55
CA ILE A 4 -1.29 15.35 -9.47
C ILE A 4 0.07 15.48 -8.79
N ASP A 5 0.05 15.58 -7.47
CA ASP A 5 1.21 15.57 -6.59
C ASP A 5 2.02 14.25 -6.79
N PRO A 6 3.33 14.33 -7.11
CA PRO A 6 4.18 13.15 -7.34
C PRO A 6 4.31 12.23 -6.11
N ILE A 7 4.32 12.77 -4.90
CA ILE A 7 4.37 11.99 -3.64
C ILE A 7 3.07 11.22 -3.49
N HIS A 8 1.94 11.89 -3.69
CA HIS A 8 0.63 11.23 -3.63
C HIS A 8 0.53 10.09 -4.64
N LEU A 9 0.94 10.33 -5.88
CA LEU A 9 0.97 9.30 -6.92
C LEU A 9 1.92 8.14 -6.55
N GLY A 10 3.12 8.44 -6.03
CA GLY A 10 4.07 7.44 -5.57
C GLY A 10 3.52 6.56 -4.45
N ILE A 11 2.82 7.15 -3.48
CA ILE A 11 2.17 6.41 -2.39
C ILE A 11 1.10 5.47 -2.93
N ILE A 12 0.25 5.93 -3.85
CA ILE A 12 -0.77 5.07 -4.48
C ILE A 12 -0.11 3.88 -5.21
N MET A 13 0.99 4.10 -5.93
CA MET A 13 1.70 3.01 -6.62
C MET A 13 2.27 1.98 -5.63
N VAL A 14 2.93 2.43 -4.55
CA VAL A 14 3.50 1.53 -3.54
C VAL A 14 2.43 0.71 -2.84
N VAL A 15 1.31 1.33 -2.46
CA VAL A 15 0.19 0.62 -1.82
C VAL A 15 -0.40 -0.45 -2.74
N ASN A 16 -0.61 -0.13 -4.03
CA ASN A 16 -1.09 -1.11 -5.00
C ASN A 16 -0.10 -2.28 -5.20
N MET A 17 1.20 -2.00 -5.20
CA MET A 17 2.23 -3.03 -5.29
C MET A 17 2.17 -3.98 -4.09
N GLU A 18 2.08 -3.44 -2.88
CA GLU A 18 1.96 -4.25 -1.65
C GLU A 18 0.70 -5.11 -1.64
N ILE A 19 -0.44 -4.57 -2.07
CA ILE A 19 -1.68 -5.35 -2.25
C ILE A 19 -1.44 -6.51 -3.22
N GLY A 20 -0.74 -6.28 -4.33
CA GLY A 20 -0.34 -7.33 -5.27
C GLY A 20 0.50 -8.44 -4.62
N MET A 21 1.42 -8.07 -3.73
CA MET A 21 2.33 -9.00 -3.04
C MET A 21 1.63 -9.89 -2.01
N ILE A 22 0.49 -9.47 -1.46
CA ILE A 22 -0.32 -10.23 -0.52
C ILE A 22 -1.54 -10.92 -1.16
N THR A 23 -1.88 -10.61 -2.41
CA THR A 23 -3.04 -11.23 -3.08
C THR A 23 -2.61 -12.55 -3.76
N PRO A 24 -3.36 -13.66 -3.60
CA PRO A 24 -2.93 -15.00 -4.04
C PRO A 24 -2.46 -15.23 -5.50
N PRO A 25 -2.89 -14.50 -6.55
CA PRO A 25 -2.37 -14.78 -7.90
C PRO A 25 -0.87 -14.46 -8.03
N VAL A 26 -0.30 -13.59 -7.19
CA VAL A 26 1.16 -13.35 -7.09
C VAL A 26 1.67 -13.75 -5.71
N GLY A 27 1.08 -13.22 -4.63
CA GLY A 27 1.11 -13.78 -3.28
C GLY A 27 2.48 -14.00 -2.63
N LEU A 28 3.54 -13.39 -3.17
CA LEU A 28 4.92 -13.70 -2.77
C LEU A 28 5.14 -13.55 -1.26
N ASN A 29 4.59 -12.51 -0.64
CA ASN A 29 4.70 -12.31 0.81
C ASN A 29 4.00 -13.43 1.58
N LEU A 30 2.85 -13.91 1.10
CA LEU A 30 2.13 -15.04 1.71
C LEU A 30 2.88 -16.36 1.55
N PHE A 31 3.52 -16.60 0.40
CA PHE A 31 4.29 -17.83 0.16
C PHE A 31 5.55 -17.89 1.02
N VAL A 32 6.27 -16.77 1.14
CA VAL A 32 7.45 -16.68 2.03
C VAL A 32 7.03 -16.84 3.49
N THR A 33 5.94 -16.16 3.89
CA THR A 33 5.44 -16.23 5.27
C THR A 33 4.96 -17.64 5.63
N ALA A 34 4.28 -18.34 4.73
CA ALA A 34 3.85 -19.73 4.94
C ALA A 34 5.05 -20.66 5.25
N GLY A 35 6.17 -20.47 4.52
CA GLY A 35 7.40 -21.23 4.76
C GLY A 35 8.04 -20.94 6.12
N VAL A 36 8.07 -19.67 6.54
CA VAL A 36 8.61 -19.26 7.86
C VAL A 36 7.70 -19.70 9.01
N ALA A 37 6.38 -19.53 8.85
CA ALA A 37 5.38 -19.87 9.86
C ALA A 37 5.09 -21.37 9.93
N LYS A 38 5.61 -22.18 9.00
CA LYS A 38 5.32 -23.62 8.86
C LYS A 38 3.82 -23.92 8.75
N LEU A 39 3.07 -23.00 8.16
CA LEU A 39 1.64 -23.15 7.87
C LEU A 39 1.45 -23.48 6.40
N SER A 40 0.30 -24.04 6.05
CA SER A 40 -0.05 -24.15 4.63
C SER A 40 -0.25 -22.76 4.03
N VAL A 41 0.02 -22.64 2.73
CA VAL A 41 -0.25 -21.41 1.97
C VAL A 41 -1.71 -20.98 2.14
N THR A 42 -2.64 -21.93 2.07
CA THR A 42 -4.08 -21.69 2.22
C THR A 42 -4.45 -21.12 3.59
N ASP A 43 -3.82 -21.62 4.67
CA ASP A 43 -4.08 -21.11 6.02
C ASP A 43 -3.52 -19.70 6.20
N THR A 44 -2.35 -19.44 5.61
CA THR A 44 -1.72 -18.10 5.61
C THR A 44 -2.56 -17.10 4.83
N VAL A 45 -3.11 -17.48 3.68
CA VAL A 45 -4.04 -16.67 2.88
C VAL A 45 -5.30 -16.35 3.68
N LYS A 46 -5.91 -17.34 4.34
CA LYS A 46 -7.10 -17.12 5.16
C LYS A 46 -6.83 -16.17 6.34
N ALA A 47 -5.67 -16.30 6.97
CA ALA A 47 -5.25 -15.42 8.06
C ALA A 47 -4.99 -13.97 7.58
N ALA A 48 -4.49 -13.79 6.36
CA ALA A 48 -4.21 -12.48 5.77
C ALA A 48 -5.45 -11.79 5.15
N LEU A 49 -6.50 -12.55 4.84
CA LEU A 49 -7.71 -12.03 4.19
C LEU A 49 -8.38 -10.82 4.91
N PRO A 50 -8.54 -10.79 6.25
CA PRO A 50 -9.08 -9.61 6.92
C PRO A 50 -8.17 -8.39 6.78
N TRP A 51 -6.85 -8.60 6.79
CA TRP A 51 -5.86 -7.53 6.60
C TRP A 51 -5.86 -6.98 5.18
N LEU A 52 -6.06 -7.84 4.19
CA LEU A 52 -6.26 -7.43 2.80
C LEU A 52 -7.48 -6.51 2.67
N GLY A 53 -8.57 -6.79 3.39
CA GLY A 53 -9.74 -5.90 3.43
C GLY A 53 -9.42 -4.51 3.99
N ILE A 54 -8.64 -4.43 5.06
CA ILE A 54 -8.17 -3.15 5.63
C ILE A 54 -7.29 -2.40 4.63
N MET A 55 -6.41 -3.10 3.90
CA MET A 55 -5.56 -2.51 2.87
C MET A 55 -6.36 -1.91 1.71
N PHE A 56 -7.47 -2.53 1.30
CA PHE A 56 -8.35 -1.94 0.29
C PHE A 56 -9.06 -0.69 0.78
N ILE A 57 -9.52 -0.67 2.04
CA ILE A 57 -10.10 0.54 2.64
C ILE A 57 -9.05 1.65 2.70
N PHE A 58 -7.84 1.31 3.13
CA PHE A 58 -6.72 2.25 3.15
C PHE A 58 -6.41 2.79 1.76
N LEU A 59 -6.39 1.95 0.72
CA LEU A 59 -6.20 2.36 -0.67
C LEU A 59 -7.25 3.38 -1.12
N ILE A 60 -8.53 3.14 -0.82
CA ILE A 60 -9.63 4.07 -1.13
C ILE A 60 -9.39 5.41 -0.42
N LEU A 61 -9.05 5.37 0.87
CA LEU A 61 -8.77 6.58 1.64
C LEU A 61 -7.61 7.38 1.05
N VAL A 62 -6.46 6.75 0.78
CA VAL A 62 -5.30 7.47 0.23
C VAL A 62 -5.50 7.88 -1.22
N THR A 63 -6.41 7.26 -1.97
CA THR A 63 -6.71 7.63 -3.36
C THR A 63 -7.62 8.84 -3.45
N TYR A 64 -8.61 8.96 -2.56
CA TYR A 64 -9.57 10.08 -2.58
C TYR A 64 -9.21 11.22 -1.63
N VAL A 65 -8.37 10.97 -0.62
CA VAL A 65 -8.02 11.93 0.43
C VAL A 65 -6.50 12.16 0.44
N PRO A 66 -5.98 13.06 -0.43
CA PRO A 66 -4.54 13.24 -0.62
C PRO A 66 -3.80 13.71 0.63
N ILE A 67 -4.49 14.41 1.55
CA ILE A 67 -3.90 14.87 2.81
C ILE A 67 -3.40 13.71 3.70
N ILE A 68 -3.98 12.51 3.59
CA ILE A 68 -3.49 11.33 4.33
C ILE A 68 -2.08 10.96 3.86
N SER A 69 -1.83 11.11 2.56
CA SER A 69 -0.57 10.75 1.90
C SER A 69 0.48 11.87 2.03
N THR A 70 0.06 13.14 1.99
CA THR A 70 0.98 14.28 1.82
C THR A 70 1.23 15.08 3.11
N TRP A 71 0.37 14.99 4.14
CA TRP A 71 0.52 15.76 5.37
C TRP A 71 1.83 15.48 6.11
N LEU A 72 2.17 14.20 6.29
CA LEU A 72 3.38 13.80 7.00
C LEU A 72 4.66 14.15 6.23
N PRO A 73 4.78 13.85 4.91
CA PRO A 73 5.91 14.33 4.11
C PRO A 73 6.07 15.86 4.15
N THR A 74 4.96 16.60 4.02
CA THR A 74 4.99 18.08 4.01
C THR A 74 5.46 18.65 5.36
N THR A 75 5.07 18.02 6.47
CA THR A 75 5.45 18.48 7.82
C THR A 75 6.90 18.13 8.19
N LEU A 76 7.43 17.01 7.69
CA LEU A 76 8.81 16.57 7.98
C LEU A 76 9.85 17.09 6.99
N MET A 77 9.51 17.14 5.70
CA MET A 77 10.42 17.54 4.61
C MET A 77 10.25 19.02 4.22
N GLY A 78 9.21 19.71 4.72
CA GLY A 78 8.87 21.08 4.38
C GLY A 78 7.84 21.18 3.24
N ALA A 79 7.22 22.35 3.07
CA ALA A 79 6.29 22.61 1.96
C ALA A 79 6.99 22.32 0.63
N GLU A 80 6.43 21.40 -0.15
CA GLU A 80 7.03 20.93 -1.39
C GLU A 80 7.17 22.14 -2.34
N ILE A 81 8.41 22.62 -2.50
CA ILE A 81 8.74 23.63 -3.51
C ILE A 81 8.68 22.88 -4.83
N ILE A 82 7.47 22.78 -5.40
CA ILE A 82 7.26 22.48 -6.81
C ILE A 82 7.92 23.63 -7.56
N THR A 83 9.22 23.47 -7.82
CA THR A 83 9.94 24.31 -8.76
C THR A 83 9.27 24.03 -10.09
N LYS A 84 8.46 25.00 -10.55
CA LYS A 84 7.81 25.01 -11.85
C LYS A 84 8.82 24.75 -12.97
#